data_AF-A0A7L3EMT7-F1
#
_entry.id   AF-A0A7L3EMT7-F1
#
_cell.length_a   1.000
_cell.length_b   1.000
_cell.length_c   1.000
_cell.angle_alpha   90.00
_cell.angle_beta   90.00
_cell.angle_gamma   90.00
#
_symmetry.space_group_name_H-M   'P 1'
#
loop_
_entity.id
_entity.type
_entity.pdbx_description
1 polymer ?
#
loop_
_entity_poly.entity_id
_entity_poly.type
_entity_poly.pdbx_seq_one_letter_code
_entity_poly.pdbx_strand_id
1 'polypeptide(L)'
;GAQAVLEYQLFYRQRYAEAAFASCQGVRLPATGGFAIATMCGRYGAQLCTAQRWLDFQGDKNNGLAPLQIDFQLLPNGSEPG
;
A
#
# COMPACT_ATOMS: atom_id res chain seq x y z
N GLY A 1 -14.78 22.33 19.19
CA GLY A 1 -13.51 21.58 19.06
C GLY A 1 -13.47 20.89 17.71
N ALA A 2 -12.29 20.59 17.18
CA ALA A 2 -12.17 19.82 15.94
C ALA A 2 -12.54 18.34 16.15
N GLN A 3 -13.17 17.70 15.17
CA GLN A 3 -13.47 16.26 15.18
C GLN A 3 -12.25 15.46 14.68
N ALA A 4 -11.97 14.32 15.30
CA ALA A 4 -10.90 13.43 14.90
C ALA A 4 -11.32 12.54 13.71
N VAL A 5 -10.41 12.34 12.75
CA VAL A 5 -10.57 11.39 11.64
C VAL A 5 -9.95 10.07 12.04
N LEU A 6 -10.75 9.01 12.08
CA LEU A 6 -10.31 7.66 12.50
C LEU A 6 -10.04 6.74 11.31
N GLU A 7 -10.63 7.04 10.15
CA GLU A 7 -10.58 6.21 8.94
C GLU A 7 -10.99 7.06 7.73
N TYR A 8 -10.41 6.77 6.56
CA TYR A 8 -10.82 7.38 5.30
C TYR A 8 -10.47 6.50 4.10
N GLN A 9 -11.12 6.79 2.96
CA GLN A 9 -10.81 6.18 1.68
C GLN A 9 -9.88 7.07 0.87
N LEU A 10 -8.92 6.48 0.18
CA LEU A 10 -8.01 7.19 -0.71
C LEU A 10 -8.04 6.60 -2.11
N PHE A 11 -8.38 7.43 -3.08
CA PHE A 11 -8.50 7.03 -4.48
C PHE A 11 -7.26 7.42 -5.25
N TYR A 12 -6.55 6.44 -5.81
CA TYR A 12 -5.45 6.67 -6.74
C TYR A 12 -5.81 6.14 -8.11
N ARG A 13 -5.25 6.76 -9.16
CA ARG A 13 -5.21 6.10 -10.47
C ARG A 13 -4.33 4.86 -10.36
N GLN A 14 -4.82 3.73 -10.85
CA GLN A 14 -4.11 2.44 -10.82
C GLN A 14 -2.70 2.56 -11.40
N ARG A 15 -2.53 3.24 -12.55
CA ARG A 15 -1.23 3.48 -13.17
C ARG A 15 -0.21 4.18 -12.25
N TYR A 16 -0.67 5.05 -11.36
CA TYR A 16 0.21 5.76 -10.42
C TYR A 16 0.70 4.82 -9.34
N ALA A 17 -0.21 4.06 -8.72
CA ALA A 17 0.13 3.08 -7.69
C ALA A 17 1.03 1.96 -8.23
N GLU A 18 0.77 1.47 -9.45
CA GLU A 18 1.60 0.46 -10.10
C GLU A 18 2.99 0.98 -10.42
N ALA A 19 3.12 2.22 -10.94
CA ALA A 19 4.43 2.82 -11.19
C ALA A 19 5.22 3.04 -9.88
N ALA A 20 4.56 3.53 -8.82
CA ALA A 20 5.18 3.69 -7.51
C ALA A 20 5.66 2.35 -6.93
N PHE A 21 4.81 1.33 -6.97
CA PHE A 21 5.18 -0.02 -6.55
C PHE A 21 6.36 -0.57 -7.37
N ALA A 22 6.31 -0.43 -8.69
CA ALA A 22 7.36 -0.94 -9.59
C ALA A 22 8.72 -0.27 -9.34
N SER A 23 8.74 0.99 -8.93
CA SER A 23 9.98 1.68 -8.56
C SER A 23 10.62 1.13 -7.28
N CYS A 24 9.84 0.50 -6.40
CA CYS A 24 10.28 0.00 -5.10
C CYS A 24 10.46 -1.52 -5.03
N GLN A 25 9.77 -2.31 -5.87
CA GLN A 25 9.73 -3.77 -5.75
C GLN A 25 11.10 -4.46 -5.84
N GLY A 26 12.08 -3.82 -6.52
CA GLY A 26 13.44 -4.34 -6.69
C GLY A 26 14.40 -3.97 -5.55
N VAL A 27 14.00 -3.11 -4.61
CA VAL A 27 14.87 -2.64 -3.53
C VAL A 27 15.21 -3.78 -2.57
N ARG A 28 16.50 -3.91 -2.24
CA ARG A 28 17.05 -4.96 -1.36
C ARG A 28 17.32 -4.41 0.04
N LEU A 29 17.09 -5.24 1.05
CA LEU A 29 17.57 -5.01 2.42
C LEU A 29 18.99 -5.57 2.55
N PRO A 30 20.02 -4.72 2.79
CA PRO A 30 21.41 -5.19 2.85
C PRO A 30 21.65 -6.27 3.91
N ALA A 31 20.97 -6.17 5.05
CA ALA A 31 21.17 -7.07 6.20
C ALA A 31 20.69 -8.51 5.94
N THR A 32 19.70 -8.72 5.07
CA THR A 32 19.08 -10.04 4.84
C THR A 32 19.24 -10.54 3.41
N GLY A 33 19.60 -9.67 2.46
CA GLY A 33 19.59 -9.96 1.02
C GLY A 33 18.18 -10.10 0.43
N GLY A 34 17.13 -10.06 1.26
CA GLY A 34 15.73 -10.10 0.84
C GLY A 34 15.27 -8.81 0.18
N PHE A 35 14.10 -8.85 -0.46
CA PHE A 35 13.44 -7.65 -0.96
C PHE A 35 12.78 -6.88 0.19
N ALA A 36 12.96 -5.55 0.22
CA ALA A 36 12.33 -4.69 1.21
C ALA A 36 10.80 -4.79 1.16
N ILE A 37 10.23 -4.95 -0.04
CA ILE A 37 8.78 -5.07 -0.21
C ILE A 37 8.19 -6.29 0.51
N ALA A 38 8.98 -7.34 0.76
CA ALA A 38 8.53 -8.53 1.48
C ALA A 38 8.08 -8.21 2.91
N THR A 39 8.72 -7.23 3.56
CA THR A 39 8.38 -6.81 4.93
C THR A 39 7.24 -5.80 4.97
N MET A 40 6.75 -5.37 3.81
CA MET A 40 5.71 -4.36 3.65
C MET A 40 4.47 -4.91 2.92
N CYS A 41 4.32 -6.23 2.84
CA CYS A 41 3.24 -6.88 2.08
C CYS A 41 2.56 -8.02 2.85
N GLY A 42 2.70 -8.01 4.18
CA GLY A 42 2.10 -8.99 5.09
C GLY A 42 2.33 -10.44 4.65
N ARG A 43 1.25 -11.24 4.66
CA ARG A 43 1.29 -12.68 4.34
C ARG A 43 1.72 -13.01 2.90
N TYR A 44 1.71 -12.04 1.99
CA TYR A 44 1.97 -12.30 0.57
C TYR A 44 3.47 -12.39 0.24
N GLY A 45 4.34 -11.87 1.12
CA GLY A 45 5.77 -11.75 0.86
C GLY A 45 6.05 -10.97 -0.44
N ALA A 46 7.27 -11.07 -0.97
CA ALA A 46 7.62 -10.36 -2.21
C ALA A 46 6.96 -10.97 -3.46
N GLN A 47 6.87 -12.30 -3.56
CA GLN A 47 6.47 -12.98 -4.79
C GLN A 47 5.00 -12.76 -5.16
N LEU A 48 4.11 -12.67 -4.17
CA LEU A 48 2.69 -12.45 -4.38
C LEU A 48 2.28 -11.00 -4.07
N CYS A 49 3.24 -10.10 -3.89
CA CYS A 49 2.92 -8.70 -3.65
C CYS A 49 2.41 -8.02 -4.92
N THR A 50 1.38 -7.20 -4.78
CA THR A 50 0.86 -6.33 -5.84
C THR A 50 0.80 -4.90 -5.29
N ALA A 51 0.66 -3.91 -6.18
CA ALA A 51 0.50 -2.51 -5.75
C ALA A 51 -0.67 -2.33 -4.74
N GLN A 52 -1.80 -3.02 -4.96
CA GLN A 52 -2.93 -3.02 -4.04
C GLN A 52 -2.54 -3.63 -2.68
N ARG A 53 -1.99 -4.86 -2.67
CA ARG A 53 -1.64 -5.56 -1.41
C ARG A 53 -0.59 -4.82 -0.58
N TRP A 54 0.35 -4.15 -1.26
CA TRP A 54 1.33 -3.29 -0.63
C TRP A 54 0.67 -2.08 0.03
N LEU A 55 -0.21 -1.36 -0.68
CA LEU A 55 -0.94 -0.22 -0.13
C LEU A 55 -1.91 -0.63 0.99
N ASP A 56 -2.60 -1.75 0.84
CA ASP A 56 -3.47 -2.32 1.88
C ASP A 56 -2.69 -2.55 3.17
N PHE A 57 -1.47 -3.13 3.06
CA PHE A 57 -0.62 -3.31 4.23
C PHE A 57 -0.24 -1.97 4.85
N GLN A 58 0.07 -0.93 4.06
CA GLN A 58 0.41 0.40 4.57
C GLN A 58 -0.79 1.10 5.25
N GLY A 59 -2.02 0.77 4.85
CA GLY A 59 -3.26 1.35 5.39
C GLY A 59 -3.93 0.54 6.49
N ASP A 60 -3.50 -0.70 6.75
CA ASP A 60 -4.13 -1.58 7.74
C ASP A 60 -3.68 -1.24 9.17
N LYS A 61 -4.55 -0.59 9.95
CA LYS A 61 -4.28 -0.26 11.36
C LYS A 61 -3.98 -1.48 12.25
N ASN A 62 -4.37 -2.68 11.82
CA ASN A 62 -4.16 -3.90 12.59
C ASN A 62 -2.76 -4.51 12.40
N ASN A 63 -1.94 -3.97 11.49
CA ASN A 63 -0.57 -4.42 11.27
C ASN A 63 0.42 -3.97 12.37
N GLY A 64 -0.03 -3.10 13.30
CA GLY A 64 0.79 -2.55 14.39
C GLY A 64 1.74 -1.41 13.99
N LEU A 65 1.66 -0.92 12.75
CA LEU A 65 2.50 0.13 12.17
C LEU A 65 1.68 1.33 11.66
N ALA A 66 0.53 1.08 11.02
CA ALA A 66 -0.33 2.14 10.50
C ALA A 66 -1.11 2.80 11.65
N PRO A 67 -1.10 4.14 11.78
CA PRO A 67 -1.73 4.83 12.90
C PRO A 67 -3.25 4.94 12.80
N LEU A 68 -3.82 4.77 11.60
CA LEU A 68 -5.25 4.72 11.35
C LEU A 68 -5.54 3.90 10.08
N GLN A 69 -6.82 3.58 9.85
CA GLN A 69 -7.23 2.82 8.67
C GLN A 69 -7.27 3.71 7.43
N ILE A 70 -6.64 3.26 6.35
CA ILE A 70 -6.72 3.89 5.03
C ILE A 70 -7.14 2.83 4.02
N ASP A 71 -8.30 3.04 3.40
CA ASP A 71 -8.80 2.14 2.36
C ASP A 71 -8.39 2.67 0.98
N PHE A 72 -7.33 2.10 0.42
CA PHE A 72 -6.83 2.48 -0.90
C PHE A 72 -7.68 1.86 -2.01
N GLN A 73 -8.20 2.72 -2.90
CA GLN A 73 -8.97 2.34 -4.07
C GLN A 73 -8.17 2.68 -5.33
N LEU A 74 -7.73 1.66 -6.07
CA LEU A 74 -7.00 1.83 -7.33
C LEU A 74 -7.98 1.87 -8.51
N LEU A 75 -8.24 3.09 -8.99
CA LEU A 75 -9.15 3.37 -10.07
C LEU A 75 -8.51 3.11 -11.44
N PRO A 76 -9.15 2.31 -12.32
CA PRO A 76 -8.76 2.17 -13.71
C PRO A 76 -8.70 3.52 -14.47
N ASN A 77 -8.08 3.53 -15.64
CA ASN A 77 -8.06 4.73 -16.46
C ASN A 77 -9.47 5.09 -16.92
N GLY A 78 -9.88 6.33 -16.66
CA GLY A 78 -11.18 6.87 -17.08
C GLY A 78 -12.32 6.68 -16.08
N SER A 79 -12.06 6.08 -14.91
CA SER A 79 -13.01 6.06 -13.80
C SER A 79 -12.69 7.15 -12.78
N GLU A 80 -13.72 7.80 -12.26
CA GLU A 80 -13.65 8.74 -11.14
C GLU A 80 -14.31 8.10 -9.91
N PRO A 81 -13.95 8.52 -8.68
CA PRO A 81 -14.71 8.15 -7.49
C PRO A 81 -16.17 8.61 -7.65
N GLY A 82 -17.12 7.72 -7.39
CA GLY A 82 -18.56 8.01 -7.42
C GLY A 82 -19.05 8.80 -6.21
#